data_AF-A0A950MZS6-F1
#
_entry.id   AF-A0A950MZS6-F1
#
_cell.length_a   1.000
_cell.length_b   1.000
_cell.length_c   1.000
_cell.angle_alpha   90.00
_cell.angle_beta   90.00
_cell.angle_gamma   90.00
#
_symmetry.space_group_name_H-M   'P 1'
#
loop_
_entity.id
_entity.type
_entity.pdbx_description
1 polymer ?
#
loop_
_entity_poly.entity_id
_entity_poly.type
_entity_poly.pdbx_seq_one_letter_code
_entity_poly.pdbx_strand_id
1 'polypeptide(L)'
;MCEGADAEPCRSFMLPFHLGIDQQDRIWVTNAGADHVVRFPASDPSKVETFKTGYSGSGLAIDSQGDVWVTNRFGSDLRGLAKLIELGLLGKTGGNVDETLTRKMWAQNGRDGGSVSLLKPDGTPYPGPPFTGAALPGPWAAAVDGDDNVWFSNFSSGGHTPLAELCGVRTETCPPGFKTGEQIGPPGGYVGGGLQAITDLAIGPAGDVWLMNNWENIDSCFGDPEEALSTRCGGQGVTIFFGMAKPVRAPQIGPAQPVE
;
A
#
# COMPACT_ATOMS: atom_id res chain seq x y z
N MET A 1 7.21 14.75 -12.64
CA MET A 1 6.98 13.44 -13.28
C MET A 1 6.27 13.57 -14.63
N CYS A 2 5.66 14.71 -14.94
CA CYS A 2 4.82 14.89 -16.12
C CYS A 2 4.89 16.37 -16.55
N GLU A 3 5.12 16.67 -17.83
CA GLU A 3 5.19 18.05 -18.35
C GLU A 3 3.83 18.45 -18.93
N GLY A 4 3.20 19.52 -18.40
CA GLY A 4 1.88 19.97 -18.81
C GLY A 4 0.76 19.42 -17.92
N ALA A 5 0.32 20.20 -16.93
CA ALA A 5 -0.69 19.78 -15.95
C ALA A 5 -2.08 19.50 -16.55
N ASP A 6 -2.38 20.06 -17.73
CA ASP A 6 -3.71 20.00 -18.33
C ASP A 6 -3.88 18.85 -19.35
N ALA A 7 -2.80 18.14 -19.68
CA ALA A 7 -2.79 17.05 -20.66
C ALA A 7 -2.78 15.69 -19.98
N GLU A 8 -3.36 14.67 -20.62
CA GLU A 8 -3.25 13.30 -20.15
C GLU A 8 -1.85 12.72 -20.40
N PRO A 9 -1.31 11.89 -19.47
CA PRO A 9 -1.98 11.39 -18.27
C PRO A 9 -1.89 12.32 -17.04
N CYS A 10 -1.16 13.43 -17.16
CA CYS A 10 -0.81 14.32 -16.05
C CYS A 10 -2.05 14.94 -15.37
N ARG A 11 -3.08 15.28 -16.16
CA ARG A 11 -4.34 15.82 -15.68
C ARG A 11 -5.09 14.87 -14.72
N SER A 12 -4.95 13.57 -14.92
CA SER A 12 -5.60 12.56 -14.09
C SER A 12 -4.83 12.20 -12.82
N PHE A 13 -3.59 12.72 -12.67
CA PHE A 13 -2.77 12.49 -11.49
C PHE A 13 -3.09 13.48 -10.37
N MET A 14 -3.30 12.93 -9.18
CA MET A 14 -3.52 13.68 -7.94
C MET A 14 -2.59 13.14 -6.87
N LEU A 15 -1.40 13.75 -6.75
CA LEU A 15 -0.28 13.24 -5.93
C LEU A 15 0.01 11.75 -6.27
N PRO A 16 0.47 11.46 -7.50
CA PRO A 16 0.72 10.07 -7.91
C PRO A 16 1.80 9.45 -7.02
N PHE A 17 1.61 8.20 -6.61
CA PHE A 17 2.44 7.59 -5.56
C PHE A 17 3.23 6.36 -6.03
N HIS A 18 2.56 5.33 -6.51
CA HIS A 18 3.17 4.08 -6.97
C HIS A 18 2.63 3.71 -8.35
N LEU A 19 3.37 2.88 -9.10
CA LEU A 19 2.95 2.34 -10.38
C LEU A 19 3.15 0.83 -10.48
N GLY A 20 2.34 0.17 -11.32
CA GLY A 20 2.59 -1.21 -11.76
C GLY A 20 2.24 -1.36 -13.23
N ILE A 21 2.79 -2.39 -13.86
CA ILE A 21 2.60 -2.68 -15.29
C ILE A 21 1.97 -4.06 -15.39
N ASP A 22 0.83 -4.18 -16.05
CA ASP A 22 0.17 -5.48 -16.23
C ASP A 22 0.64 -6.24 -17.47
N GLN A 23 0.10 -7.45 -17.68
CA GLN A 23 0.43 -8.33 -18.80
C GLN A 23 0.07 -7.73 -20.18
N GLN A 24 -0.66 -6.61 -20.25
CA GLN A 24 -1.07 -5.95 -21.49
C GLN A 24 -0.32 -4.64 -21.74
N ASP A 25 0.83 -4.43 -21.08
CA ASP A 25 1.62 -3.20 -21.14
C ASP A 25 0.81 -1.95 -20.75
N ARG A 26 -0.14 -2.10 -19.82
CA ARG A 26 -0.88 -0.98 -19.25
C ARG A 26 -0.26 -0.60 -17.92
N ILE A 27 -0.04 0.69 -17.74
CA ILE A 27 0.52 1.29 -16.55
C ILE A 27 -0.64 1.69 -15.64
N TRP A 28 -0.65 1.15 -14.43
CA TRP A 28 -1.53 1.52 -13.34
C TRP A 28 -0.81 2.46 -12.40
N VAL A 29 -1.45 3.54 -11.97
CA VAL A 29 -0.87 4.52 -11.04
C VAL A 29 -1.85 4.82 -9.92
N THR A 30 -1.39 4.73 -8.68
CA THR A 30 -2.16 5.14 -7.49
C THR A 30 -2.07 6.64 -7.25
N ASN A 31 -3.13 7.22 -6.70
CA ASN A 31 -3.21 8.65 -6.40
C ASN A 31 -3.42 8.89 -4.90
N ALA A 32 -2.41 9.46 -4.23
CA ALA A 32 -2.44 9.75 -2.80
C ALA A 32 -3.41 10.88 -2.43
N GLY A 33 -3.69 11.78 -3.37
CA GLY A 33 -4.59 12.92 -3.20
C GLY A 33 -6.03 12.65 -3.64
N ALA A 34 -6.35 11.42 -4.06
CA ALA A 34 -7.65 11.07 -4.61
C ALA A 34 -8.16 9.73 -4.10
N ASP A 35 -9.24 9.24 -4.71
CA ASP A 35 -9.94 8.00 -4.38
C ASP A 35 -10.04 7.02 -5.55
N HIS A 36 -9.05 7.11 -6.44
CA HIS A 36 -8.99 6.34 -7.66
C HIS A 36 -7.55 5.97 -8.04
N VAL A 37 -7.45 4.90 -8.82
CA VAL A 37 -6.27 4.59 -9.62
C VAL A 37 -6.53 5.00 -11.07
N VAL A 38 -5.46 5.34 -11.78
CA VAL A 38 -5.51 5.59 -13.22
C VAL A 38 -4.79 4.48 -13.96
N ARG A 39 -5.25 4.16 -15.17
CA ARG A 39 -4.62 3.20 -16.07
C ARG A 39 -4.46 3.81 -17.45
N PHE A 40 -3.35 3.54 -18.13
CA PHE A 40 -3.19 3.89 -19.54
C PHE A 40 -2.23 2.92 -20.23
N PRO A 41 -2.36 2.69 -21.54
CA PRO A 41 -1.39 1.92 -22.31
C PRO A 41 -0.03 2.62 -22.32
N ALA A 42 1.06 1.88 -22.13
CA ALA A 42 2.41 2.43 -22.25
C ALA A 42 2.70 3.00 -23.65
N SER A 43 2.05 2.44 -24.67
CA SER A 43 2.16 2.88 -26.07
C SER A 43 1.42 4.19 -26.38
N ASP A 44 0.43 4.56 -25.56
CA ASP A 44 -0.33 5.79 -25.73
C ASP A 44 -0.88 6.27 -24.37
N PRO A 45 -0.05 6.99 -23.58
CA PRO A 45 -0.44 7.47 -22.24
C PRO A 45 -1.60 8.46 -22.21
N SER A 46 -2.04 8.98 -23.37
CA SER A 46 -3.20 9.87 -23.45
C SER A 46 -4.53 9.15 -23.23
N LYS A 47 -4.58 7.82 -23.38
CA LYS A 47 -5.77 6.99 -23.22
C LYS A 47 -5.97 6.59 -21.76
N VAL A 48 -6.21 7.58 -20.91
CA VAL A 48 -6.42 7.35 -19.48
C VAL A 48 -7.81 6.80 -19.20
N GLU A 49 -7.83 5.77 -18.37
CA GLU A 49 -9.01 5.24 -17.69
C GLU A 49 -8.84 5.48 -16.18
N THR A 50 -9.96 5.66 -15.47
CA THR A 50 -9.98 5.91 -14.02
C THR A 50 -10.90 4.92 -13.33
N PHE A 51 -10.40 4.29 -12.26
CA PHE A 51 -11.12 3.27 -11.51
C PHE A 51 -11.21 3.65 -10.04
N LYS A 52 -12.43 3.60 -9.50
CA LYS A 52 -12.70 3.93 -8.10
C LYS A 52 -12.03 2.92 -7.16
N THR A 53 -11.36 3.43 -6.14
CA THR A 53 -10.78 2.65 -5.02
C THR A 53 -11.16 3.30 -3.70
N GLY A 54 -10.33 3.15 -2.65
CA GLY A 54 -10.40 3.96 -1.44
C GLY A 54 -9.54 5.24 -1.54
N TYR A 55 -9.51 5.98 -0.44
CA TYR A 55 -8.85 7.26 -0.29
C TYR A 55 -7.37 7.12 0.04
N SER A 56 -6.57 8.02 -0.54
CA SER A 56 -5.12 8.07 -0.34
C SER A 56 -4.42 6.80 -0.80
N GLY A 57 -4.54 6.50 -2.09
CA GLY A 57 -3.85 5.39 -2.74
C GLY A 57 -2.34 5.47 -2.54
N SER A 58 -1.74 4.35 -2.14
CA SER A 58 -0.31 4.21 -1.88
C SER A 58 0.32 3.20 -2.83
N GLY A 59 0.69 2.00 -2.40
CA GLY A 59 1.18 0.93 -3.25
C GLY A 59 0.07 0.14 -3.94
N LEU A 60 0.49 -0.62 -4.94
CA LEU A 60 -0.34 -1.66 -5.56
C LEU A 60 0.53 -2.89 -5.85
N ALA A 61 -0.12 -4.04 -6.02
CA ALA A 61 0.50 -5.24 -6.57
C ALA A 61 -0.46 -5.90 -7.56
N ILE A 62 0.09 -6.63 -8.53
CA ILE A 62 -0.67 -7.34 -9.56
C ILE A 62 -0.39 -8.83 -9.39
N ASP A 63 -1.42 -9.63 -9.14
CA ASP A 63 -1.25 -11.08 -8.98
C ASP A 63 -1.13 -11.80 -10.33
N SER A 64 -0.88 -13.11 -10.30
CA SER A 64 -0.64 -13.87 -11.53
C SER A 64 -1.82 -13.87 -12.50
N GLN A 65 -3.04 -13.62 -12.02
CA GLN A 65 -4.26 -13.51 -12.83
C GLN A 65 -4.48 -12.10 -13.39
N GLY A 66 -3.67 -11.12 -12.97
CA GLY A 66 -3.79 -9.73 -13.37
C GLY A 66 -4.77 -8.92 -12.52
N ASP A 67 -5.25 -9.47 -11.40
CA ASP A 67 -6.05 -8.71 -10.46
C ASP A 67 -5.13 -7.72 -9.69
N VAL A 68 -5.61 -6.50 -9.49
CA VAL A 68 -4.85 -5.37 -8.97
C VAL A 68 -5.28 -5.09 -7.53
N TRP A 69 -4.36 -5.31 -6.59
CA TRP A 69 -4.53 -5.06 -5.17
C TRP A 69 -3.98 -3.68 -4.84
N VAL A 70 -4.84 -2.76 -4.38
CA VAL A 70 -4.50 -1.35 -4.15
C VAL A 70 -4.63 -1.02 -2.67
N THR A 71 -3.56 -0.48 -2.07
CA THR A 71 -3.60 -0.02 -0.67
C THR A 71 -4.13 1.40 -0.58
N ASN A 72 -5.09 1.61 0.32
CA ASN A 72 -5.72 2.90 0.60
C ASN A 72 -5.43 3.29 2.06
N ARG A 73 -4.48 4.21 2.27
CA ARG A 73 -4.00 4.56 3.62
C ARG A 73 -5.10 5.07 4.55
N PHE A 74 -6.09 5.76 3.99
CA PHE A 74 -7.20 6.37 4.73
C PHE A 74 -8.51 5.58 4.60
N GLY A 75 -8.45 4.37 4.06
CA GLY A 75 -9.61 3.50 3.92
C GLY A 75 -10.54 3.98 2.81
N SER A 76 -11.81 3.63 2.90
CA SER A 76 -12.80 3.86 1.83
C SER A 76 -14.11 4.47 2.36
N ASP A 77 -14.12 4.93 3.60
CA ASP A 77 -15.31 5.48 4.26
C ASP A 77 -15.26 7.02 4.38
N LEU A 78 -16.30 7.60 5.00
CA LEU A 78 -16.39 9.05 5.21
C LEU A 78 -15.31 9.62 6.14
N ARG A 79 -14.72 8.79 7.02
CA ARG A 79 -13.62 9.25 7.89
C ARG A 79 -12.36 9.46 7.07
N GLY A 80 -12.10 8.57 6.11
CA GLY A 80 -11.02 8.72 5.14
C GLY A 80 -11.16 10.00 4.30
N LEU A 81 -12.35 10.24 3.76
CA LEU A 81 -12.67 11.47 3.04
C LEU A 81 -12.46 12.72 3.91
N ALA A 82 -12.92 12.69 5.16
CA ALA A 82 -12.74 13.80 6.09
C ALA A 82 -11.26 14.13 6.32
N LYS A 83 -10.39 13.11 6.46
CA LYS A 83 -8.93 13.31 6.57
C LYS A 83 -8.34 14.01 5.34
N LEU A 84 -8.74 13.62 4.12
CA LEU A 84 -8.28 14.28 2.89
C LEU A 84 -8.76 15.73 2.79
N ILE A 85 -10.02 16.00 3.13
CA ILE A 85 -10.57 17.37 3.12
C ILE A 85 -9.82 18.24 4.11
N GLU A 86 -9.58 17.74 5.33
CA GLU A 86 -8.85 18.47 6.36
C GLU A 86 -7.42 18.82 5.92
N LEU A 87 -6.69 17.86 5.35
CA LEU A 87 -5.34 18.10 4.81
C LEU A 87 -5.35 19.09 3.65
N GLY A 88 -6.34 19.00 2.76
CA GLY A 88 -6.51 19.95 1.65
C GLY A 88 -6.83 21.37 2.11
N LEU A 89 -7.66 21.53 3.15
CA LEU A 89 -7.94 22.82 3.77
C LEU A 89 -6.68 23.37 4.46
N LEU A 90 -5.97 22.54 5.20
CA LEU A 90 -4.73 22.92 5.88
C LEU A 90 -3.68 23.43 4.90
N GLY A 91 -3.49 22.75 3.75
CA GLY A 91 -2.59 23.20 2.70
C GLY A 91 -3.00 24.56 2.11
N LYS A 92 -4.31 24.80 1.95
CA LYS A 92 -4.83 26.09 1.44
C LYS A 92 -4.69 27.23 2.44
N THR A 93 -4.69 26.94 3.74
CA THR A 93 -4.51 27.95 4.80
C THR A 93 -3.05 28.12 5.21
N GLY A 94 -2.11 27.43 4.55
CA GLY A 94 -0.67 27.54 4.79
C GLY A 94 -0.17 26.79 6.02
N GLY A 95 -0.93 25.81 6.53
CA GLY A 95 -0.51 24.95 7.63
C GLY A 95 0.46 23.84 7.20
N ASN A 96 1.10 23.19 8.18
CA ASN A 96 2.04 22.10 7.95
C ASN A 96 1.31 20.79 7.63
N VAL A 97 1.14 20.53 6.32
CA VAL A 97 0.48 19.32 5.80
C VAL A 97 1.28 18.07 6.14
N ASP A 98 2.61 18.12 6.05
CA ASP A 98 3.48 16.94 6.25
C ASP A 98 3.39 16.44 7.69
N GLU A 99 3.52 17.33 8.67
CA GLU A 99 3.39 16.96 10.08
C GLU A 99 2.00 16.41 10.40
N THR A 100 0.96 17.08 9.90
CA THR A 100 -0.42 16.66 10.15
C THR A 100 -0.72 15.31 9.51
N LEU A 101 -0.25 15.09 8.27
CA LEU A 101 -0.36 13.83 7.55
C LEU A 101 0.32 12.72 8.36
N THR A 102 1.59 12.91 8.74
CA THR A 102 2.33 11.91 9.50
C THR A 102 1.63 11.58 10.81
N ARG A 103 1.25 12.58 11.61
CA ARG A 103 0.60 12.34 12.91
C ARG A 103 -0.73 11.60 12.75
N LYS A 104 -1.53 11.96 11.74
CA LYS A 104 -2.78 11.25 11.42
C LYS A 104 -2.53 9.80 11.02
N MET A 105 -1.54 9.57 10.17
CA MET A 105 -1.15 8.22 9.73
C MET A 105 -0.62 7.37 10.87
N TRP A 106 0.23 7.94 11.72
CA TRP A 106 0.82 7.27 12.87
C TRP A 106 -0.25 6.83 13.89
N ALA A 107 -1.27 7.65 14.10
CA ALA A 107 -2.34 7.39 15.05
C ALA A 107 -3.40 6.38 14.56
N GLN A 108 -3.33 5.92 13.30
CA GLN A 108 -4.33 5.00 12.77
C GLN A 108 -4.24 3.62 13.46
N ASN A 109 -5.40 2.97 13.57
CA ASN A 109 -5.57 1.63 14.10
C ASN A 109 -6.67 0.92 13.30
N GLY A 110 -6.90 -0.37 13.51
CA GLY A 110 -7.85 -1.16 12.69
C GLY A 110 -9.29 -0.63 12.60
N ARG A 111 -9.76 0.26 13.48
CA ARG A 111 -11.12 0.85 13.43
C ARG A 111 -11.21 2.12 12.58
N ASP A 112 -10.13 2.89 12.53
CA ASP A 112 -9.98 4.14 11.76
C ASP A 112 -8.94 3.97 10.63
N GLY A 113 -8.66 2.71 10.31
CA GLY A 113 -7.51 2.28 9.55
C GLY A 113 -7.70 2.38 8.06
N GLY A 114 -6.74 1.83 7.33
CA GLY A 114 -6.83 1.78 5.89
C GLY A 114 -7.66 0.62 5.37
N SER A 115 -7.63 0.46 4.06
CA SER A 115 -8.29 -0.64 3.37
C SER A 115 -7.51 -1.06 2.14
N VAL A 116 -7.85 -2.22 1.61
CA VAL A 116 -7.34 -2.71 0.34
C VAL A 116 -8.50 -2.82 -0.66
N SER A 117 -8.36 -2.20 -1.81
CA SER A 117 -9.27 -2.39 -2.95
C SER A 117 -8.72 -3.48 -3.86
N LEU A 118 -9.61 -4.23 -4.51
CA LEU A 118 -9.24 -5.24 -5.50
C LEU A 118 -10.01 -4.97 -6.78
N LEU A 119 -9.28 -4.81 -7.88
CA LEU A 119 -9.81 -4.61 -9.22
C LEU A 119 -9.45 -5.81 -10.08
N LYS A 120 -10.37 -6.23 -10.95
CA LYS A 120 -10.10 -7.21 -12.00
C LYS A 120 -9.17 -6.63 -13.08
N PRO A 121 -8.60 -7.47 -13.96
CA PRO A 121 -7.75 -6.99 -15.06
C PRO A 121 -8.44 -5.95 -15.97
N ASP A 122 -9.77 -6.00 -16.10
CA ASP A 122 -10.53 -5.01 -16.87
C ASP A 122 -10.74 -3.67 -16.12
N GLY A 123 -10.46 -3.63 -14.82
CA GLY A 123 -10.64 -2.48 -13.93
C GLY A 123 -11.98 -2.48 -13.18
N THR A 124 -12.84 -3.47 -13.40
CA THR A 124 -14.07 -3.63 -12.61
C THR A 124 -13.74 -4.06 -11.18
N PRO A 125 -14.50 -3.60 -10.17
CA PRO A 125 -14.26 -3.99 -8.79
C PRO A 125 -14.53 -5.48 -8.58
N TYR A 126 -13.65 -6.15 -7.83
CA TYR A 126 -13.88 -7.52 -7.37
C TYR A 126 -15.01 -7.54 -6.32
N PRO A 127 -15.87 -8.58 -6.27
CA PRO A 127 -16.95 -8.66 -5.29
C PRO A 127 -16.43 -8.95 -3.87
N GLY A 128 -16.90 -8.21 -2.87
CA GLY A 128 -16.50 -8.39 -1.46
C GLY A 128 -15.67 -7.24 -0.87
N PRO A 129 -14.58 -6.79 -1.51
CA PRO A 129 -13.81 -5.64 -1.05
C PRO A 129 -14.64 -4.34 -0.96
N PRO A 130 -14.13 -3.32 -0.25
CA PRO A 130 -12.75 -3.21 0.26
C PRO A 130 -12.45 -4.10 1.47
N PHE A 131 -11.26 -4.66 1.52
CA PHE A 131 -10.79 -5.47 2.65
C PHE A 131 -10.28 -4.54 3.76
N THR A 132 -10.69 -4.82 5.00
CA THR A 132 -10.34 -4.04 6.19
C THR A 132 -10.03 -4.98 7.34
N GLY A 133 -9.28 -4.53 8.34
CA GLY A 133 -9.06 -5.32 9.54
C GLY A 133 -7.94 -4.78 10.41
N ALA A 134 -7.72 -5.43 11.55
CA ALA A 134 -6.69 -5.05 12.52
C ALA A 134 -5.26 -5.11 11.96
N ALA A 135 -5.02 -5.93 10.93
CA ALA A 135 -3.73 -6.03 10.25
C ALA A 135 -3.52 -4.94 9.18
N LEU A 136 -4.54 -4.13 8.86
CA LEU A 136 -4.48 -3.06 7.86
C LEU A 136 -4.74 -1.66 8.46
N PRO A 137 -4.11 -1.28 9.58
CA PRO A 137 -4.34 0.02 10.20
C PRO A 137 -3.87 1.20 9.32
N GLY A 138 -2.98 0.98 8.37
CA GLY A 138 -2.52 2.01 7.43
C GLY A 138 -1.65 1.37 6.35
N PRO A 139 -2.23 0.53 5.48
CA PRO A 139 -1.48 -0.24 4.51
C PRO A 139 -0.80 0.72 3.53
N TRP A 140 0.45 0.44 3.20
CA TRP A 140 1.29 1.33 2.41
C TRP A 140 1.76 0.68 1.12
N ALA A 141 2.44 -0.47 1.16
CA ALA A 141 2.83 -1.21 -0.04
C ALA A 141 2.18 -2.58 -0.07
N ALA A 142 2.22 -3.21 -1.25
CA ALA A 142 1.71 -4.55 -1.48
C ALA A 142 2.75 -5.36 -2.26
N ALA A 143 2.85 -6.66 -1.98
CA ALA A 143 3.62 -7.63 -2.77
C ALA A 143 2.87 -8.96 -2.82
N VAL A 144 3.09 -9.76 -3.87
CA VAL A 144 2.39 -11.03 -4.09
C VAL A 144 3.41 -12.16 -4.05
N ASP A 145 3.13 -13.25 -3.33
CA ASP A 145 4.04 -14.39 -3.24
C ASP A 145 3.78 -15.48 -4.29
N GLY A 146 4.57 -16.55 -4.28
CA GLY A 146 4.46 -17.64 -5.26
C GLY A 146 3.15 -18.42 -5.22
N ASP A 147 2.39 -18.31 -4.15
CA ASP A 147 1.06 -18.91 -4.00
C ASP A 147 -0.05 -17.89 -4.34
N ASP A 148 0.27 -16.72 -4.90
CA ASP A 148 -0.66 -15.60 -5.13
C ASP A 148 -1.27 -15.00 -3.86
N ASN A 149 -0.71 -15.29 -2.67
CA ASN A 149 -1.10 -14.59 -1.45
C ASN A 149 -0.49 -13.19 -1.43
N VAL A 150 -1.21 -12.24 -0.83
CA VAL A 150 -0.85 -10.82 -0.92
C VAL A 150 -0.46 -10.28 0.45
N TRP A 151 0.73 -9.69 0.47
CA TRP A 151 1.40 -9.17 1.64
C TRP A 151 1.31 -7.65 1.65
N PHE A 152 1.04 -7.05 2.81
CA PHE A 152 0.92 -5.59 2.93
C PHE A 152 1.75 -5.04 4.08
N SER A 153 2.61 -4.08 3.77
CA SER A 153 3.28 -3.27 4.78
C SER A 153 2.31 -2.24 5.35
N ASN A 154 2.53 -1.81 6.59
CA ASN A 154 1.77 -0.74 7.22
C ASN A 154 2.68 0.35 7.74
N PHE A 155 2.29 1.61 7.57
CA PHE A 155 3.01 2.75 8.12
C PHE A 155 2.53 3.16 9.51
N SER A 156 1.25 2.91 9.84
CA SER A 156 0.72 3.35 11.13
C SER A 156 1.32 2.53 12.26
N SER A 157 1.79 3.20 13.30
CA SER A 157 2.31 2.51 14.48
C SER A 157 2.15 3.32 15.74
N GLY A 158 0.93 3.38 16.28
CA GLY A 158 0.68 3.63 17.70
C GLY A 158 1.27 2.54 18.61
N GLY A 159 2.54 2.18 18.40
CA GLY A 159 3.29 1.07 19.02
C GLY A 159 3.31 -0.24 18.24
N HIS A 160 2.53 -0.38 17.15
CA HIS A 160 2.39 -1.67 16.42
C HIS A 160 2.37 -1.45 14.91
N THR A 161 3.38 -1.97 14.21
CA THR A 161 3.50 -1.92 12.74
C THR A 161 3.28 -3.33 12.16
N PRO A 162 2.04 -3.77 11.92
CA PRO A 162 1.83 -5.13 11.46
C PRO A 162 2.23 -5.30 9.98
N LEU A 163 2.82 -6.45 9.64
CA LEU A 163 2.82 -6.98 8.28
C LEU A 163 1.56 -7.84 8.11
N ALA A 164 0.73 -7.52 7.13
CA ALA A 164 -0.46 -8.32 6.81
C ALA A 164 -0.17 -9.32 5.70
N GLU A 165 -0.93 -10.42 5.71
CA GLU A 165 -0.90 -11.47 4.70
C GLU A 165 -2.35 -11.92 4.49
N LEU A 166 -2.86 -11.68 3.29
CA LEU A 166 -4.22 -12.01 2.90
C LEU A 166 -4.21 -13.13 1.87
N CYS A 167 -5.23 -13.98 1.94
CA CYS A 167 -5.52 -14.97 0.91
C CYS A 167 -5.73 -14.28 -0.44
N GLY A 168 -5.07 -14.78 -1.47
CA GLY A 168 -5.19 -14.29 -2.85
C GLY A 168 -6.53 -14.59 -3.51
N VAL A 169 -6.62 -14.26 -4.81
CA VAL A 169 -7.78 -14.67 -5.63
C VAL A 169 -7.79 -16.18 -5.86
N ARG A 170 -6.59 -16.79 -5.97
CA ARG A 170 -6.40 -18.25 -6.07
C ARG A 170 -6.61 -18.95 -4.72
N THR A 171 -7.87 -19.03 -4.28
CA THR A 171 -8.19 -19.59 -2.95
C THR A 171 -7.74 -21.04 -2.73
N GLU A 172 -7.44 -21.79 -3.80
CA GLU A 172 -6.89 -23.14 -3.72
C GLU A 172 -5.46 -23.21 -3.16
N THR A 173 -4.71 -22.10 -3.13
CA THR A 173 -3.39 -21.99 -2.52
C THR A 173 -3.43 -21.45 -1.09
N CYS A 174 -4.58 -20.93 -0.66
CA CYS A 174 -4.79 -20.48 0.71
C CYS A 174 -5.03 -21.68 1.66
N PRO A 175 -4.88 -21.49 2.98
CA PRO A 175 -5.31 -22.49 3.95
C PRO A 175 -6.78 -22.89 3.74
N PRO A 176 -7.17 -24.16 3.95
CA PRO A 176 -8.51 -24.64 3.67
C PRO A 176 -9.60 -23.83 4.39
N GLY A 177 -10.59 -23.37 3.63
CA GLY A 177 -11.76 -22.64 4.14
C GLY A 177 -11.64 -21.12 4.11
N PHE A 178 -10.46 -20.58 3.77
CA PHE A 178 -10.26 -19.14 3.58
C PHE A 178 -10.77 -18.66 2.23
N LYS A 179 -11.19 -17.40 2.19
CA LYS A 179 -11.66 -16.71 0.99
C LYS A 179 -10.73 -15.57 0.61
N THR A 180 -10.83 -15.12 -0.65
CA THR A 180 -10.08 -13.96 -1.15
C THR A 180 -10.18 -12.77 -0.21
N GLY A 181 -9.01 -12.23 0.16
CA GLY A 181 -8.85 -11.07 1.03
C GLY A 181 -9.02 -11.34 2.53
N GLU A 182 -9.30 -12.58 2.94
CA GLU A 182 -9.27 -12.95 4.35
C GLU A 182 -7.82 -13.05 4.85
N GLN A 183 -7.58 -12.56 6.07
CA GLN A 183 -6.26 -12.59 6.71
C GLN A 183 -5.87 -14.03 7.03
N ILE A 184 -4.81 -14.53 6.39
CA ILE A 184 -4.27 -15.89 6.62
C ILE A 184 -3.09 -15.88 7.59
N GLY A 185 -2.41 -14.74 7.75
CA GLY A 185 -1.42 -14.55 8.82
C GLY A 185 -2.07 -14.45 10.21
N PRO A 186 -1.26 -14.29 11.28
CA PRO A 186 -1.75 -14.16 12.65
C PRO A 186 -2.82 -13.07 12.81
N PRO A 187 -3.76 -13.22 13.77
CA PRO A 187 -4.73 -12.18 14.08
C PRO A 187 -4.05 -10.85 14.40
N GLY A 188 -4.38 -9.80 13.63
CA GLY A 188 -3.74 -8.47 13.77
C GLY A 188 -2.43 -8.29 12.98
N GLY A 189 -1.97 -9.32 12.27
CA GLY A 189 -0.74 -9.29 11.47
C GLY A 189 0.50 -9.68 12.25
N TYR A 190 1.61 -9.84 11.52
CA TYR A 190 2.91 -10.14 12.11
C TYR A 190 3.51 -8.87 12.73
N VAL A 191 3.93 -8.96 13.99
CA VAL A 191 4.48 -7.85 14.78
C VAL A 191 5.81 -8.23 15.43
N GLY A 192 6.55 -7.25 15.96
CA GLY A 192 7.85 -7.45 16.60
C GLY A 192 9.01 -7.30 15.63
N GLY A 193 10.19 -7.86 15.93
CA GLY A 193 11.31 -7.94 14.97
C GLY A 193 11.92 -6.60 14.54
N GLY A 194 11.71 -5.52 15.30
CA GLY A 194 12.24 -4.19 14.96
C GLY A 194 11.47 -3.47 13.84
N LEU A 195 10.22 -3.86 13.55
CA LEU A 195 9.41 -3.22 12.52
C LEU A 195 8.99 -1.79 12.91
N GLN A 196 9.24 -0.84 12.00
CA GLN A 196 9.10 0.60 12.25
C GLN A 196 8.47 1.30 11.04
N ALA A 197 7.14 1.53 11.09
CA ALA A 197 6.36 2.19 10.04
C ALA A 197 6.78 1.79 8.62
N ILE A 198 6.57 0.53 8.27
CA ILE A 198 7.13 -0.08 7.06
C ILE A 198 6.49 0.58 5.83
N THR A 199 7.32 1.09 4.94
CA THR A 199 6.83 1.75 3.70
C THR A 199 6.89 0.88 2.47
N ASP A 200 7.75 -0.11 2.44
CA ASP A 200 7.83 -0.99 1.27
C ASP A 200 8.15 -2.42 1.68
N LEU A 201 7.76 -3.35 0.81
CA LEU A 201 8.09 -4.75 0.96
C LEU A 201 8.38 -5.40 -0.38
N ALA A 202 9.19 -6.46 -0.35
CA ALA A 202 9.44 -7.32 -1.49
C ALA A 202 9.57 -8.77 -1.05
N ILE A 203 9.21 -9.69 -1.94
CA ILE A 203 9.32 -11.13 -1.70
C ILE A 203 10.41 -11.68 -2.61
N GLY A 204 11.39 -12.34 -2.00
CA GLY A 204 12.54 -12.90 -2.68
C GLY A 204 12.28 -14.30 -3.25
N PRO A 205 13.18 -14.78 -4.12
CA PRO A 205 13.06 -16.11 -4.75
C PRO A 205 13.28 -17.26 -3.77
N ALA A 206 13.69 -16.99 -2.52
CA ALA A 206 13.75 -17.99 -1.46
C ALA A 206 12.52 -17.94 -0.53
N GLY A 207 11.51 -17.11 -0.85
CA GLY A 207 10.35 -16.89 0.02
C GLY A 207 10.65 -15.97 1.22
N ASP A 208 11.76 -15.25 1.17
CA ASP A 208 12.13 -14.25 2.15
C ASP A 208 11.36 -12.93 1.94
N VAL A 209 10.81 -12.38 3.02
CA VAL A 209 10.05 -11.13 3.01
C VAL A 209 10.94 -10.00 3.49
N TRP A 210 11.27 -9.07 2.60
CA TRP A 210 12.07 -7.88 2.85
C TRP A 210 11.15 -6.72 3.21
N LEU A 211 11.48 -5.98 4.26
CA LEU A 211 10.66 -4.88 4.77
C LEU A 211 11.53 -3.64 5.01
N MET A 212 11.08 -2.51 4.48
CA MET A 212 11.77 -1.24 4.58
C MET A 212 11.23 -0.43 5.76
N ASN A 213 11.94 -0.45 6.90
CA ASN A 213 11.62 0.38 8.04
C ASN A 213 11.83 1.86 7.68
N ASN A 214 10.89 2.72 8.07
CA ASN A 214 10.92 4.12 7.69
C ASN A 214 10.89 5.09 8.86
N TRP A 215 9.98 4.95 9.84
CA TRP A 215 9.87 5.91 10.95
C TRP A 215 9.95 5.19 12.28
N GLU A 216 10.95 5.56 13.09
CA GLU A 216 11.14 5.03 14.44
C GLU A 216 10.45 5.90 15.50
N ASN A 217 10.69 7.22 15.45
CA ASN A 217 10.13 8.19 16.39
C ASN A 217 9.67 9.45 15.64
N ILE A 218 8.36 9.59 15.44
CA ILE A 218 7.76 10.73 14.71
C ILE A 218 8.01 12.08 15.40
N ASP A 219 8.15 12.12 16.72
CA ASP A 219 8.38 13.37 17.46
C ASP A 219 9.83 13.86 17.29
N SER A 220 10.73 12.99 16.83
CA SER A 220 12.09 13.36 16.43
C SER A 220 12.15 13.95 15.01
N CYS A 221 11.06 13.91 14.24
CA CYS A 221 10.99 14.43 12.87
C CYS A 221 10.55 15.89 12.79
N PHE A 222 9.94 16.43 13.85
CA PHE A 222 9.31 17.74 13.83
C PHE A 222 9.74 18.57 15.06
N GLY A 223 10.01 19.86 14.84
CA GLY A 223 10.48 20.77 15.89
C GLY A 223 11.94 20.53 16.29
N ASP A 224 12.29 20.90 17.51
CA ASP A 224 13.62 20.76 18.10
C ASP A 224 13.63 19.59 19.10
N PRO A 225 13.94 18.34 18.66
CA PRO A 225 13.99 17.20 19.56
C PRO A 225 15.20 17.26 20.49
N GLU A 226 15.17 16.47 21.57
CA GLU A 226 16.37 16.23 22.37
C GLU A 226 17.50 15.71 21.48
N GLU A 227 18.72 16.25 21.65
CA GLU A 227 19.88 15.91 20.81
C GLU A 227 20.10 14.40 20.70
N ALA A 228 19.91 13.69 21.82
CA ALA A 228 20.05 12.23 21.92
C ALA A 228 19.03 11.43 21.06
N LEU A 229 17.94 12.06 20.64
CA LEU A 229 16.88 11.46 19.83
C LEU A 229 16.84 12.00 18.39
N SER A 230 17.62 13.03 18.07
CA SER A 230 17.58 13.75 16.78
C SER A 230 17.78 12.85 15.54
N THR A 231 18.47 11.71 15.68
CA THR A 231 18.68 10.75 14.58
C THR A 231 17.59 9.68 14.48
N ARG A 232 16.59 9.67 15.36
CA ARG A 232 15.56 8.62 15.44
C ARG A 232 14.28 8.94 14.65
N CYS A 233 14.30 10.00 13.85
CA CYS A 233 13.20 10.25 12.91
C CYS A 233 13.06 9.07 11.94
N GLY A 234 14.16 8.72 11.26
CA GLY A 234 14.23 7.59 10.34
C GLY A 234 14.29 6.24 11.04
N GLY A 235 13.74 5.22 10.38
CA GLY A 235 13.81 3.83 10.79
C GLY A 235 15.22 3.27 10.67
N GLN A 236 15.51 2.25 11.46
CA GLN A 236 16.83 1.63 11.56
C GLN A 236 16.91 0.37 10.71
N GLY A 237 17.04 0.57 9.40
CA GLY A 237 17.47 -0.47 8.46
C GLY A 237 16.37 -1.27 7.78
N VAL A 238 16.71 -2.50 7.39
CA VAL A 238 15.84 -3.42 6.65
C VAL A 238 15.61 -4.67 7.49
N THR A 239 14.37 -5.07 7.66
CA THR A 239 14.01 -6.32 8.35
C THR A 239 13.72 -7.39 7.31
N ILE A 240 14.28 -8.60 7.50
CA ILE A 240 14.08 -9.73 6.60
C ILE A 240 13.55 -10.92 7.40
N PHE A 241 12.40 -11.46 6.98
CA PHE A 241 11.88 -12.72 7.47
C PHE A 241 12.18 -13.83 6.46
N PHE A 242 13.01 -14.80 6.84
CA PHE A 242 13.44 -15.87 5.94
C PHE A 242 12.38 -16.97 5.79
N GLY A 243 12.07 -17.33 4.53
CA GLY A 243 11.20 -18.48 4.20
C GLY A 243 9.76 -18.34 4.69
N MET A 244 9.30 -17.11 4.86
CA MET A 244 7.99 -16.79 5.43
C MET A 244 6.89 -16.79 4.37
N ALA A 245 7.22 -16.35 3.16
CA ALA A 245 6.35 -16.33 2.00
C ALA A 245 6.72 -17.48 1.04
N LYS A 246 5.89 -17.67 0.03
CA LYS A 246 6.16 -18.65 -1.02
C LYS A 246 7.14 -18.09 -2.05
N PRO A 247 8.16 -18.86 -2.48
CA PRO A 247 9.11 -18.43 -3.50
C PRO A 247 8.45 -17.88 -4.76
N VAL A 248 8.86 -16.68 -5.16
CA VAL A 248 8.35 -15.97 -6.33
C VAL A 248 9.51 -15.45 -7.16
N ARG A 249 9.34 -15.35 -8.47
CA ARG A 249 10.36 -14.80 -9.36
C ARG A 249 10.62 -13.33 -9.01
N ALA A 250 11.90 -12.99 -8.87
CA ALA A 250 12.37 -11.63 -8.60
C ALA A 250 13.28 -11.12 -9.74
N PRO A 251 13.31 -9.78 -10.00
CA PRO A 251 12.46 -8.75 -9.38
C PRO A 251 11.00 -8.88 -9.84
N GLN A 252 10.05 -8.50 -8.99
CA GLN A 252 8.63 -8.40 -9.35
C GLN A 252 8.42 -7.15 -10.19
N ILE A 253 8.62 -7.28 -11.50
CA ILE A 253 8.24 -6.26 -12.47
C ILE A 253 6.96 -6.74 -13.13
N GLY A 254 5.86 -6.11 -12.72
CA GLY A 254 4.53 -6.48 -13.15
C GLY A 254 3.96 -7.67 -12.37
N PRO A 255 3.14 -8.52 -13.00
CA PRO A 255 2.41 -9.60 -12.33
C PRO A 255 3.33 -10.63 -11.68
N ALA A 256 2.92 -11.14 -10.52
CA ALA A 256 3.66 -12.21 -9.84
C ALA A 256 3.78 -13.49 -10.69
N GLN A 257 4.94 -14.14 -10.58
CA GLN A 257 5.24 -15.39 -11.26
C GLN A 257 5.88 -16.39 -10.28
N PRO A 258 5.39 -17.63 -10.18
CA PRO A 258 6.00 -18.65 -9.33
C PRO A 258 7.42 -19.02 -9.83
N VAL A 259 8.24 -19.56 -8.93
CA VAL A 259 9.53 -20.18 -9.30
C VAL A 259 9.27 -21.59 -9.85
N GLU A 260 9.91 -21.94 -10.98
CA GLU A 260 9.86 -23.29 -11.59
C GLU A 260 10.50 -24.38 -10.73
#